data_AF-A0A3B9WLE2-F1
#
_entry.id   AF-A0A3B9WLE2-F1
#
_cell.length_a   1.000
_cell.length_b   1.000
_cell.length_c   1.000
_cell.angle_alpha   90.00
_cell.angle_beta   90.00
_cell.angle_gamma   90.00
#
_symmetry.space_group_name_H-M   'P 1'
#
loop_
_entity.id
_entity.type
_entity.pdbx_description
1 polymer ?
#
loop_
_entity_poly.entity_id
_entity_poly.type
_entity_poly.pdbx_seq_one_letter_code
_entity_poly.pdbx_strand_id
1 'polypeptide(L)'
;MAVAFYPGSFDPFHLGHLDVVEQAVALFGDLVIGVMHNPDKPSGMFSPAERTDLVRQSVAHLGKQVCVEMYGGLTVAAASKIAASFIIKSARTGGDFEVEQQM
;
A
#
# COMPACT_ATOMS: atom_id res chain seq x y z
N MET A 1 8.26 9.68 15.45
CA MET A 1 7.00 9.06 15.01
C MET A 1 7.37 7.96 14.03
N ALA A 2 6.79 6.77 14.18
CA ALA A 2 7.07 5.64 13.30
C ALA A 2 6.17 5.72 12.06
N VAL A 3 6.75 5.62 10.87
CA VAL A 3 5.99 5.64 9.61
C VAL A 3 5.57 4.21 9.26
N ALA A 4 4.27 3.97 9.08
CA ALA A 4 3.77 2.72 8.53
C ALA A 4 3.68 2.79 7.00
N PHE A 5 4.01 1.70 6.32
CA PHE A 5 3.97 1.60 4.87
C PHE A 5 3.04 0.48 4.42
N TYR A 6 2.06 0.78 3.58
CA TYR A 6 1.15 -0.20 2.98
C TYR A 6 1.41 -0.34 1.47
N PRO A 7 2.32 -1.24 1.05
CA PRO A 7 2.64 -1.47 -0.35
C PRO A 7 1.67 -2.47 -1.00
N GLY A 8 1.25 -2.15 -2.22
CA GLY A 8 0.42 -3.04 -3.04
C GLY A 8 0.35 -2.60 -4.49
N SER A 9 -0.10 -3.49 -5.38
CA SER A 9 -0.34 -3.14 -6.79
C SER A 9 -1.59 -2.29 -6.96
N PHE A 10 -2.60 -2.49 -6.10
CA PHE A 10 -3.89 -1.80 -6.04
C PHE A 10 -4.59 -1.68 -7.41
N ASP A 11 -4.78 -2.81 -8.08
CA ASP A 11 -5.31 -2.90 -9.45
C ASP A 11 -6.64 -3.69 -9.54
N PRO A 12 -7.79 -3.10 -9.16
CA PRO A 12 -7.95 -1.78 -8.53
C PRO A 12 -7.88 -1.83 -6.99
N PHE A 13 -7.86 -0.65 -6.38
CA PHE A 13 -8.13 -0.49 -4.96
C PHE A 13 -9.58 -0.91 -4.65
N HIS A 14 -9.82 -1.61 -3.54
CA HIS A 14 -11.12 -2.21 -3.21
C HIS A 14 -11.40 -2.07 -1.71
N LEU A 15 -12.63 -2.37 -1.27
CA LEU A 15 -13.06 -2.13 0.12
C LEU A 15 -12.21 -2.87 1.17
N GLY A 16 -11.73 -4.08 0.88
CA GLY A 16 -10.81 -4.76 1.80
C GLY A 16 -9.45 -4.07 1.97
N HIS A 17 -8.98 -3.32 0.95
CA HIS A 17 -7.77 -2.50 1.09
C HIS A 17 -8.06 -1.27 1.94
N LEU A 18 -9.25 -0.66 1.76
CA LEU A 18 -9.67 0.49 2.55
C LEU A 18 -9.79 0.14 4.03
N ASP A 19 -10.40 -0.99 4.37
CA ASP A 19 -10.52 -1.48 5.75
C ASP A 19 -9.14 -1.62 6.43
N VAL A 20 -8.15 -2.18 5.72
CA VAL A 20 -6.78 -2.28 6.22
C VAL A 20 -6.14 -0.90 6.43
N VAL A 21 -6.39 0.05 5.52
CA VAL A 21 -5.92 1.43 5.66
C VAL A 21 -6.51 2.11 6.89
N GLU A 22 -7.82 1.96 7.13
CA GLU A 22 -8.49 2.56 8.28
C GLU A 22 -7.98 1.98 9.60
N GLN A 23 -7.77 0.67 9.67
CA GLN A 23 -7.17 -0.01 10.82
C GLN A 23 -5.71 0.44 11.05
N ALA A 24 -4.93 0.57 9.98
CA ALA A 24 -3.55 1.04 10.04
C ALA A 24 -3.46 2.48 10.58
N VAL A 25 -4.29 3.38 10.06
CA VAL A 25 -4.36 4.77 10.54
C VAL A 25 -4.76 4.83 12.01
N ALA A 26 -5.72 4.01 12.45
CA ALA A 26 -6.12 3.95 13.85
C ALA A 26 -5.00 3.47 14.80
N LEU A 27 -4.10 2.61 14.32
CA LEU A 27 -3.00 2.04 15.12
C LEU A 27 -1.71 2.88 15.08
N PHE A 28 -1.38 3.46 13.93
CA PHE A 28 -0.09 4.11 13.68
C PHE A 28 -0.18 5.63 13.51
N GLY A 29 -1.38 6.18 13.30
CA GLY A 29 -1.60 7.59 13.00
C GLY A 29 -1.31 7.91 11.54
N ASP A 30 -0.03 7.94 11.16
CA ASP A 30 0.39 8.27 9.80
C ASP A 30 0.70 7.02 8.97
N LEU A 31 0.13 6.96 7.76
CA LEU A 31 0.29 5.85 6.82
C LEU A 31 0.74 6.36 5.45
N VAL A 32 1.75 5.72 4.87
CA VAL A 32 2.08 5.87 3.45
C VAL A 32 1.57 4.65 2.68
N ILE A 33 0.67 4.87 1.72
CA ILE A 33 0.24 3.84 0.77
C ILE A 33 1.16 3.89 -0.45
N GLY A 34 1.86 2.79 -0.70
CA GLY A 34 2.77 2.64 -1.82
C GLY A 34 2.12 1.90 -2.98
N VAL A 35 1.77 2.61 -4.04
CA VAL A 35 1.32 1.98 -5.30
C VAL A 35 2.55 1.43 -6.02
N MET A 36 2.77 0.13 -5.88
CA MET A 36 3.93 -0.57 -6.39
C MET A 36 3.72 -0.97 -7.85
N HIS A 37 4.63 -0.57 -8.72
CA HIS A 37 4.66 -1.00 -10.12
C HIS A 37 5.87 -1.89 -10.39
N ASN A 38 5.61 -3.06 -10.98
CA ASN A 38 6.64 -3.93 -11.52
C ASN A 38 6.65 -3.79 -13.06
N PRO A 39 7.68 -3.19 -13.66
CA PRO A 39 7.79 -3.03 -15.11
C PRO A 39 7.78 -4.37 -15.87
N ASP A 40 8.27 -5.45 -15.25
CA ASP A 40 8.33 -6.80 -15.84
C ASP A 40 6.96 -7.52 -15.81
N LYS A 41 5.97 -6.93 -15.13
CA LYS A 41 4.57 -7.37 -15.14
C LYS A 41 3.72 -6.28 -15.81
N PRO A 42 3.78 -6.16 -17.16
CA PRO A 42 3.07 -5.11 -17.89
C PRO A 42 1.55 -5.25 -17.83
N SER A 43 1.05 -6.41 -17.41
CA SER A 43 -0.38 -6.67 -17.28
C SER A 43 -0.97 -5.97 -16.05
N GLY A 44 -1.95 -5.10 -16.30
CA GLY A 44 -2.86 -4.61 -15.28
C GLY A 44 -4.07 -3.93 -15.90
N MET A 45 -5.17 -3.88 -15.16
CA MET A 45 -6.43 -3.29 -15.62
C MET A 45 -6.31 -1.77 -15.73
N PHE A 46 -5.57 -1.15 -14.82
CA PHE A 46 -5.31 0.29 -14.78
C PHE A 46 -3.82 0.59 -14.87
N SER A 47 -3.47 1.77 -15.38
CA SER A 47 -2.11 2.30 -15.31
C SER A 47 -1.73 2.63 -13.86
N PRO A 48 -0.42 2.67 -13.51
CA PRO A 48 0.00 3.06 -12.17
C PRO A 48 -0.51 4.43 -11.72
N ALA A 49 -0.65 5.38 -12.66
CA ALA A 49 -1.23 6.70 -12.40
C ALA A 49 -2.72 6.61 -12.05
N GLU A 50 -3.52 5.88 -12.84
CA GLU A 50 -4.95 5.67 -12.56
C GLU A 50 -5.17 4.96 -11.22
N ARG A 51 -4.36 3.93 -10.91
CA ARG A 51 -4.41 3.27 -9.59
C ARG A 51 -4.13 4.24 -8.46
N THR A 52 -3.10 5.07 -8.61
CA THR A 52 -2.75 6.11 -7.62
C THR A 52 -3.92 7.07 -7.39
N ASP A 53 -4.58 7.50 -8.46
CA ASP A 53 -5.71 8.42 -8.35
C ASP A 53 -6.95 7.74 -7.74
N LEU A 54 -7.23 6.48 -8.09
CA LEU A 54 -8.29 5.69 -7.47
C LEU A 54 -8.05 5.52 -5.96
N VAL A 55 -6.82 5.22 -5.55
CA VAL A 55 -6.45 5.12 -4.13
C VAL A 55 -6.68 6.46 -3.44
N ARG A 56 -6.17 7.58 -4.00
CA ARG A 56 -6.33 8.93 -3.42
C ARG A 56 -7.79 9.30 -3.23
N GLN A 57 -8.64 9.02 -4.22
CA GLN A 57 -10.08 9.27 -4.12
C GLN A 57 -10.73 8.41 -3.03
N SER A 58 -10.31 7.15 -2.89
CA SER A 58 -10.87 6.19 -1.93
C SER A 58 -10.52 6.49 -0.47
N VAL A 59 -9.43 7.22 -0.22
CA VAL A 59 -8.94 7.53 1.13
C VAL A 59 -9.04 9.02 1.50
N ALA A 60 -9.70 9.83 0.67
CA ALA A 60 -9.76 11.28 0.82
C ALA A 60 -10.35 11.72 2.17
N HIS A 61 -11.26 10.93 2.77
CA HIS A 61 -11.85 11.20 4.09
C HIS A 61 -10.86 11.10 5.24
N LEU A 62 -9.72 10.41 5.06
CA LEU A 62 -8.68 10.26 6.08
C LEU A 62 -7.73 11.48 6.13
N GLY A 63 -7.82 12.36 5.14
CA GLY A 63 -7.11 13.65 5.12
C GLY A 63 -5.59 13.50 5.21
N LYS A 64 -4.96 14.23 6.13
CA LYS A 64 -3.48 14.33 6.23
C LYS A 64 -2.80 13.10 6.83
N GLN A 65 -3.56 12.16 7.39
CA GLN A 65 -3.03 10.94 8.00
C GLN A 65 -2.55 9.93 6.96
N VAL A 66 -2.98 10.09 5.70
CA VAL A 66 -2.62 9.17 4.60
C VAL A 66 -1.90 9.90 3.49
N CYS A 67 -0.69 9.45 3.16
CA CYS A 67 0.02 9.85 1.95
C CYS A 67 -0.05 8.73 0.91
N VAL A 68 -0.33 9.06 -0.35
CA VAL A 68 -0.37 8.08 -1.45
C VAL A 68 0.69 8.42 -2.47
N GLU A 69 1.65 7.51 -2.63
CA GLU A 69 2.80 7.66 -3.51
C GLU A 69 3.02 6.44 -4.38
N MET A 70 3.55 6.67 -5.58
CA MET A 70 3.89 5.62 -6.53
C MET A 70 5.36 5.24 -6.37
N TYR A 71 5.64 3.94 -6.34
CA TYR A 71 6.99 3.41 -6.24
C TYR A 71 7.23 2.32 -7.28
N GLY A 72 8.48 2.26 -7.77
CA GLY A 72 8.97 1.17 -8.61
C GLY A 72 10.09 0.41 -7.90
N GLY A 73 10.38 -0.80 -8.37
CA GLY A 73 11.46 -1.63 -7.85
C GLY A 73 11.09 -2.38 -6.56
N LEU A 74 12.06 -2.55 -5.67
CA LEU A 74 11.91 -3.36 -4.46
C LEU A 74 11.12 -2.61 -3.36
N THR A 75 10.14 -3.30 -2.77
CA THR A 75 9.34 -2.79 -1.63
C THR A 75 10.20 -2.29 -0.48
N VAL A 76 11.27 -3.01 -0.13
CA VAL A 76 12.20 -2.63 0.96
C VAL A 76 12.98 -1.35 0.65
N ALA A 77 13.26 -1.06 -0.62
CA ALA A 77 13.91 0.17 -1.03
C ALA A 77 12.95 1.37 -0.91
N ALA A 78 11.69 1.18 -1.29
CA ALA A 78 10.63 2.19 -1.10
C ALA A 78 10.41 2.47 0.39
N ALA A 79 10.27 1.42 1.21
CA ALA A 79 10.12 1.53 2.67
C ALA A 79 11.30 2.28 3.30
N SER A 80 12.53 1.99 2.87
CA SER A 80 13.74 2.66 3.35
C SER A 80 13.77 4.15 2.99
N LYS A 81 13.31 4.53 1.78
CA LYS A 81 13.28 5.92 1.29
C LYS A 81 12.39 6.82 2.16
N ILE A 82 11.30 6.28 2.69
CA ILE A 82 10.38 7.01 3.59
C ILE A 82 10.65 6.77 5.07
N ALA A 83 11.76 6.09 5.40
CA ALA A 83 12.10 5.68 6.77
C ALA A 83 10.95 4.94 7.47
N ALA A 84 10.25 4.06 6.74
CA ALA A 84 9.18 3.24 7.30
C ALA A 84 9.72 2.31 8.38
N SER A 85 9.05 2.30 9.53
CA SER A 85 9.34 1.39 10.64
C SER A 85 8.55 0.09 10.55
N PHE A 86 7.44 0.10 9.80
CA PHE A 86 6.53 -1.04 9.66
C PHE A 86 6.07 -1.17 8.21
N ILE A 87 5.96 -2.42 7.74
CA ILE A 87 5.25 -2.77 6.51
C ILE A 87 3.95 -3.45 6.92
N ILE A 88 2.85 -2.95 6.40
CA ILE A 88 1.50 -3.49 6.61
C ILE A 88 1.16 -4.37 5.41
N LYS A 89 0.61 -5.54 5.70
CA LYS A 89 0.18 -6.51 4.67
C LYS A 89 -1.13 -7.14 5.11
N SER A 90 -1.99 -7.39 4.13
CA SER A 90 -3.27 -8.06 4.34
C SER A 90 -3.14 -9.52 3.93
N ALA A 91 -3.46 -10.44 4.83
CA ALA A 91 -3.60 -11.86 4.51
C ALA A 91 -5.06 -12.27 4.67
N ARG A 92 -5.67 -12.87 3.64
CA ARG A 92 -7.07 -13.29 3.66
C ARG A 92 -7.19 -14.79 3.91
N THR A 93 -6.17 -15.53 3.50
CA THR A 93 -6.10 -16.99 3.58
C THR A 93 -4.77 -17.42 4.18
N GLY A 94 -4.67 -18.69 4.60
CA GLY A 94 -3.40 -19.26 5.05
C GLY A 94 -2.31 -19.21 3.98
N GLY A 95 -2.67 -19.40 2.70
CA GLY A 95 -1.72 -19.30 1.60
C GLY A 95 -1.17 -17.89 1.39
N ASP A 96 -2.00 -16.84 1.58
CA ASP A 96 -1.51 -15.46 1.59
C ASP A 96 -0.46 -15.30 2.72
N PHE A 97 -0.77 -15.79 3.93
CA PHE A 97 0.14 -15.69 5.08
C PHE A 97 1.48 -16.39 4.87
N GLU A 98 1.50 -17.58 4.26
CA GLU A 98 2.75 -18.31 3.99
C GLU A 98 3.67 -17.54 3.04
N VAL A 99 3.11 -16.91 2.01
CA VAL A 99 3.89 -16.06 1.08
C VAL A 99 4.40 -14.82 1.80
N GLU A 100 3.56 -14.19 2.60
CA GLU A 100 3.88 -12.97 3.35
C GLU A 100 4.92 -13.22 4.46
N GLN A 101 4.93 -14.40 5.07
CA GLN A 101 5.91 -14.79 6.09
C GLN A 101 7.34 -14.95 5.51
N GLN A 102 7.46 -15.29 4.23
CA GLN A 102 8.77 -15.47 3.58
C GLN A 102 9.42 -14.15 3.11
N MET A 103 8.67 -13.05 3.10
CA MET A 103 9.18 -11.72 2.71
C MET A 103 9.94 -11.03 3.84
#